data_AF-A0A380X1M8-F1
#
_entry.id   AF-A0A380X1M8-F1
#
_cell.length_a   1.000
_cell.length_b   1.000
_cell.length_c   1.000
_cell.angle_alpha   90.00
_cell.angle_beta   90.00
_cell.angle_gamma   90.00
#
_symmetry.space_group_name_H-M   'P 1'
#
loop_
_entity.id
_entity.type
_entity.pdbx_description
1 polymer ?
#
loop_
_entity_poly.entity_id
_entity_poly.type
_entity_poly.pdbx_seq_one_letter_code
_entity_poly.pdbx_strand_id
1 'polypeptide(L)'
;MITYQDLCKQHQQFNHILIERRAILREQIRQLRLALAMDLGLTEKYYKKQLNDPSPTEPYVRVTDSDGAPTESHQLKAEYDELHNPSITFGLSLALEESAITYPKKPVRLVITAYYLSENTIRFVFPNIDDTPAFGINIDDDKQSKFSVVIEAYKQLVMKTFTI
;
A
#
# COMPACT_ATOMS: atom_id res chain seq x y z
N MET A 1 7.98 -43.59 8.11
CA MET A 1 7.32 -43.09 9.35
C MET A 1 7.79 -41.66 9.54
N ILE A 2 6.86 -40.69 9.63
CA ILE A 2 7.22 -39.28 9.87
C ILE A 2 7.55 -39.13 11.35
N THR A 3 8.67 -38.47 11.68
CA THR A 3 9.07 -38.23 13.07
C THR A 3 8.56 -36.88 13.58
N TYR A 4 8.54 -36.69 14.91
CA TYR A 4 8.26 -35.38 15.51
C TYR A 4 9.22 -34.29 15.00
N GLN A 5 10.50 -34.63 14.82
CA GLN A 5 11.48 -33.68 14.29
C GLN A 5 11.19 -33.27 12.84
N ASP A 6 10.67 -34.18 12.03
CA ASP A 6 10.25 -33.87 10.66
C ASP A 6 9.05 -32.91 10.65
N LEU A 7 8.08 -33.12 11.55
CA LEU A 7 6.94 -32.20 11.73
C LEU A 7 7.40 -30.81 12.18
N CYS A 8 8.35 -30.73 13.13
CA CYS A 8 8.92 -29.45 13.56
C CYS A 8 9.63 -28.71 12.42
N LYS A 9 10.41 -29.41 11.59
CA LYS A 9 11.09 -28.81 10.44
C LYS A 9 10.09 -28.30 9.40
N GLN A 10 9.07 -29.09 9.08
CA GLN A 10 8.01 -28.66 8.15
C GLN A 10 7.27 -27.43 8.69
N HIS A 11 6.94 -27.40 9.98
CA HIS A 11 6.30 -26.24 10.59
C HIS A 11 7.19 -24.99 10.56
N GLN A 12 8.49 -25.13 10.82
CA GLN A 12 9.44 -24.02 10.73
C GLN A 12 9.56 -23.47 9.30
N GLN A 13 9.70 -24.35 8.31
CA GLN A 13 9.77 -23.96 6.89
C GLN A 13 8.50 -23.25 6.45
N PHE A 14 7.34 -23.79 6.83
CA PHE A 14 6.05 -23.18 6.54
C PHE A 14 5.93 -21.77 7.15
N ASN A 15 6.28 -21.59 8.42
CA ASN A 15 6.27 -20.27 9.06
C ASN A 15 7.24 -19.28 8.39
N HIS A 16 8.39 -19.75 7.93
CA HIS A 16 9.34 -18.92 7.20
C HIS A 16 8.73 -18.38 5.90
N ILE A 17 8.09 -19.26 5.11
CA ILE A 17 7.39 -18.89 3.88
C ILE A 17 6.29 -17.85 4.15
N LEU A 18 5.48 -18.05 5.20
CA LEU A 18 4.45 -17.08 5.58
C LEU A 18 5.02 -15.69 5.89
N ILE A 19 6.11 -15.65 6.66
CA ILE A 19 6.79 -14.41 7.05
C ILE A 19 7.34 -13.70 5.81
N GLU A 20 7.99 -14.45 4.91
CA GLU A 20 8.57 -13.94 3.67
C GLU A 20 7.52 -13.36 2.74
N ARG A 21 6.45 -14.12 2.42
CA ARG A 21 5.37 -13.64 1.55
C ARG A 21 4.71 -12.37 2.08
N ARG A 22 4.50 -12.30 3.40
CA ARG A 22 3.98 -11.09 4.05
C ARG A 22 4.97 -9.92 3.95
N ALA A 23 6.26 -10.16 4.15
CA ALA A 23 7.28 -9.14 4.03
C ALA A 23 7.35 -8.59 2.60
N ILE A 24 7.23 -9.46 1.59
CA ILE A 24 7.14 -9.09 0.18
C ILE A 24 5.97 -8.14 -0.06
N LEU A 25 4.75 -8.47 0.38
CA LEU A 25 3.59 -7.59 0.20
C LEU A 25 3.80 -6.22 0.86
N ARG A 26 4.29 -6.19 2.10
CA ARG A 26 4.56 -4.94 2.83
C ARG A 26 5.58 -4.08 2.09
N GLU A 27 6.61 -4.70 1.53
CA GLU A 27 7.61 -3.99 0.72
C GLU A 27 7.01 -3.44 -0.58
N GLN A 28 6.15 -4.21 -1.27
CA GLN A 28 5.50 -3.71 -2.48
C GLN A 28 4.51 -2.57 -2.20
N ILE A 29 3.80 -2.59 -1.07
CA ILE A 29 2.96 -1.47 -0.63
C ILE A 29 3.81 -0.22 -0.37
N ARG A 30 4.97 -0.40 0.30
CA ARG A 30 5.92 0.70 0.52
C ARG A 30 6.44 1.27 -0.81
N GLN A 31 6.79 0.41 -1.76
CA GLN A 31 7.25 0.81 -3.09
C GLN A 31 6.15 1.51 -3.89
N LEU A 32 4.90 1.04 -3.85
CA LEU A 32 3.76 1.72 -4.47
C LEU A 32 3.59 3.16 -3.93
N ARG A 33 3.65 3.33 -2.60
CA ARG A 33 3.58 4.66 -1.97
C ARG A 33 4.70 5.58 -2.46
N LEU A 34 5.92 5.07 -2.57
CA LEU A 34 7.06 5.85 -3.06
C LEU A 34 6.95 6.17 -4.55
N ALA A 35 6.50 5.21 -5.36
CA ALA A 35 6.29 5.41 -6.79
C ALA A 35 5.20 6.48 -7.04
N LEU A 36 4.10 6.46 -6.28
CA LEU A 36 3.08 7.51 -6.34
C LEU A 36 3.64 8.88 -5.94
N ALA A 37 4.42 8.95 -4.85
CA ALA A 37 5.06 10.20 -4.44
C ALA A 37 6.03 10.72 -5.51
N MET A 38 6.78 9.84 -6.16
CA MET A 38 7.69 10.20 -7.23
C MET A 38 6.95 10.69 -8.48
N ASP A 39 5.91 9.98 -8.92
CA ASP A 39 5.07 10.34 -10.07
C ASP A 39 4.45 11.74 -9.90
N LEU A 40 4.06 12.09 -8.68
CA LEU A 40 3.48 13.40 -8.35
C LEU A 40 4.52 14.49 -8.01
N GLY A 41 5.82 14.18 -8.04
CA GLY A 41 6.87 15.14 -7.64
C GLY A 41 6.82 15.53 -6.15
N LEU A 42 6.38 14.60 -5.30
CA LEU A 42 6.18 14.73 -3.85
C LEU A 42 7.18 13.90 -3.02
N THR A 43 8.21 13.32 -3.66
CA THR A 43 9.30 12.62 -2.95
C THR A 43 9.89 13.50 -1.86
N GLU A 44 9.92 12.98 -0.63
CA GLU A 44 10.43 13.67 0.57
C GLU A 44 9.78 15.04 0.83
N LYS A 45 8.60 15.30 0.28
CA LYS A 45 7.83 16.50 0.61
C LYS A 45 6.94 16.25 1.81
N TYR A 46 7.03 17.19 2.75
CA TYR A 46 6.25 17.21 3.98
C TYR A 46 5.53 18.56 4.13
N TYR A 47 4.44 18.56 4.87
CA TYR A 47 3.66 19.75 5.21
C TYR A 47 3.46 19.83 6.73
N LYS A 48 3.12 21.02 7.20
CA LYS A 48 2.73 21.24 8.58
C LYS A 48 1.29 20.79 8.81
N LYS A 49 1.00 20.04 9.86
CA LYS A 49 -0.40 19.63 10.11
C LYS A 49 -1.28 20.86 10.39
N GLN A 50 -0.71 21.82 11.12
CA GLN A 50 -1.30 23.10 11.45
C GLN A 50 -0.33 24.23 11.10
N LEU A 51 -0.85 25.42 10.79
CA LEU A 51 -0.03 26.57 10.38
C LEU A 51 1.09 26.90 11.38
N ASN A 52 0.79 26.74 12.67
CA ASN A 52 1.67 27.09 13.79
C ASN A 52 2.67 26.00 14.16
N ASP A 53 2.66 24.84 13.49
CA ASP A 53 3.63 23.78 13.79
C ASP A 53 5.06 24.28 13.51
N PRO A 54 6.05 23.90 14.34
CA PRO A 54 7.42 24.39 14.20
C PRO A 54 8.09 23.90 12.92
N SER A 55 7.72 22.72 12.42
CA SER A 55 8.30 22.11 11.23
C SER A 55 7.29 21.25 10.46
N PRO A 56 7.48 21.08 9.14
CA PRO A 56 6.68 20.16 8.35
C PRO A 56 7.08 18.71 8.63
N THR A 57 6.15 17.91 9.15
CA THR A 57 6.39 16.50 9.54
C THR A 57 5.41 15.53 8.89
N GLU A 58 4.33 16.03 8.30
CA GLU A 58 3.30 15.20 7.68
C GLU A 58 3.63 14.97 6.19
N PRO A 59 3.79 13.74 5.70
CA PRO A 59 4.05 13.48 4.29
C PRO A 59 2.79 13.67 3.45
N TYR A 60 2.93 14.18 2.23
CA TYR A 60 1.79 14.33 1.32
C TYR A 60 1.18 12.99 0.89
N VAL A 61 2.00 11.93 0.76
CA VAL A 61 1.54 10.58 0.46
C VAL A 61 1.83 9.67 1.66
N ARG A 62 0.81 9.02 2.21
CA ARG A 62 0.90 8.20 3.43
C ARG A 62 0.12 6.89 3.30
N VAL A 63 0.68 5.83 3.89
CA VAL A 63 -0.04 4.58 4.15
C VAL A 63 -0.79 4.68 5.49
N THR A 64 -2.02 4.18 5.50
CA THR A 64 -2.87 4.05 6.67
C THR A 64 -3.35 2.60 6.78
N ASP A 65 -3.76 2.17 7.97
CA ASP A 65 -4.43 0.88 8.13
C ASP A 65 -5.84 0.88 7.53
N SER A 66 -6.57 -0.22 7.69
CA SER A 66 -7.95 -0.38 7.23
C SER A 66 -8.92 0.64 7.85
N ASP A 67 -8.63 1.11 9.06
CA ASP A 67 -9.46 2.03 9.84
C ASP A 67 -9.09 3.50 9.57
N GLY A 68 -7.99 3.75 8.86
CA GLY A 68 -7.51 5.07 8.46
C GLY A 68 -6.48 5.69 9.40
N ALA A 69 -5.98 4.95 10.39
CA ALA A 69 -4.90 5.42 11.24
C ALA A 69 -3.56 5.39 10.48
N PRO A 70 -2.71 6.43 10.63
CA PRO A 70 -1.34 6.41 10.09
C PRO A 70 -0.59 5.17 10.55
N THR A 71 0.01 4.44 9.60
CA THR A 71 0.75 3.23 9.91
C THR A 71 1.91 3.05 8.94
N GLU A 72 2.97 2.41 9.41
CA GLU A 72 4.08 2.04 8.57
C GLU A 72 3.79 0.73 7.82
N SER A 73 4.29 0.58 6.60
CA SER A 73 4.01 -0.62 5.79
C SER A 73 4.39 -1.93 6.50
N HIS A 74 5.43 -1.92 7.35
CA HIS A 74 5.84 -3.10 8.11
C HIS A 74 4.88 -3.50 9.25
N GLN A 75 3.97 -2.61 9.65
CA GLN A 75 2.98 -2.84 10.70
C GLN A 75 1.64 -3.34 10.15
N LEU A 76 1.42 -3.21 8.84
CA LEU A 76 0.18 -3.65 8.20
C LEU A 76 -0.12 -5.12 8.48
N LYS A 77 -1.33 -5.39 8.97
CA LYS A 77 -1.81 -6.74 9.25
C LYS A 77 -2.09 -7.47 7.95
N ALA A 78 -1.72 -8.75 7.90
CA ALA A 78 -2.00 -9.62 6.78
C ALA A 78 -3.05 -10.65 7.19
N GLU A 79 -4.00 -10.88 6.29
CA GLU A 79 -4.93 -12.00 6.31
C GLU A 79 -4.39 -13.09 5.39
N TYR A 80 -4.78 -14.34 5.60
CA TYR A 80 -4.31 -15.47 4.80
C TYR A 80 -5.49 -16.24 4.25
N ASP A 81 -5.43 -16.60 2.96
CA ASP A 81 -6.42 -17.47 2.33
C ASP A 81 -6.23 -18.95 2.73
N GLU A 82 -7.08 -19.82 2.18
CA GLU A 82 -7.01 -21.28 2.40
C GLU A 82 -5.70 -21.91 1.90
N LEU A 83 -5.02 -21.25 0.96
CA LEU A 83 -3.72 -21.65 0.42
C LEU A 83 -2.55 -20.95 1.13
N HIS A 84 -2.83 -20.24 2.23
CA HIS A 84 -1.86 -19.52 3.03
C HIS A 84 -1.11 -18.41 2.26
N ASN A 85 -1.73 -17.85 1.23
CA ASN A 85 -1.24 -16.64 0.58
C ASN A 85 -1.74 -15.41 1.35
N PRO A 86 -0.85 -14.46 1.67
CA PRO A 86 -1.26 -13.28 2.38
C PRO A 86 -2.03 -12.30 1.48
N SER A 87 -2.95 -11.57 2.08
CA SER A 87 -3.52 -10.33 1.56
C SER A 87 -3.42 -9.24 2.62
N ILE A 88 -3.29 -7.99 2.19
CA ILE A 88 -3.20 -6.83 3.08
C ILE A 88 -4.15 -5.75 2.56
N THR A 89 -5.13 -5.38 3.38
CA THR A 89 -5.99 -4.20 3.15
C THR A 89 -5.41 -2.99 3.86
N PHE A 90 -5.22 -1.90 3.13
CA PHE A 90 -4.64 -0.66 3.63
C PHE A 90 -5.29 0.56 2.97
N GLY A 91 -5.13 1.73 3.56
CA GLY A 91 -5.48 2.99 2.90
C GLY A 91 -4.25 3.70 2.35
N LEU A 92 -4.34 4.20 1.12
CA LEU A 92 -3.33 5.09 0.54
C LEU A 92 -3.92 6.51 0.49
N SER A 93 -3.35 7.39 1.32
CA SER A 93 -3.81 8.75 1.53
C SER A 93 -2.93 9.76 0.80
N LEU A 94 -3.56 10.69 0.08
CA LEU A 94 -2.94 11.82 -0.59
C LEU A 94 -3.50 13.12 0.00
N ALA A 95 -2.63 13.98 0.54
CA ALA A 95 -3.01 15.30 1.00
C ALA A 95 -3.11 16.27 -0.19
N LEU A 96 -4.28 16.89 -0.35
CA LEU A 96 -4.54 17.90 -1.37
C LEU A 96 -4.68 19.29 -0.75
N GLU A 97 -4.45 20.32 -1.56
CA GLU A 97 -4.49 21.71 -1.15
C GLU A 97 -4.94 22.62 -2.30
N GLU A 98 -5.65 23.69 -1.97
CA GLU A 98 -5.96 24.77 -2.92
C GLU A 98 -4.71 25.63 -3.20
N SER A 99 -3.86 25.81 -2.19
CA SER A 99 -2.58 26.49 -2.29
C SER A 99 -1.59 25.98 -1.24
N ALA A 100 -0.30 26.22 -1.47
CA ALA A 100 0.78 25.81 -0.56
C ALA A 100 0.59 26.32 0.89
N ILE A 101 -0.08 27.47 1.08
CA ILE A 101 -0.32 28.08 2.38
C ILE A 101 -1.70 27.76 2.99
N THR A 102 -2.57 27.03 2.28
CA THR A 102 -3.90 26.66 2.78
C THR A 102 -3.78 25.51 3.78
N TYR A 103 -4.39 25.67 4.97
CA TYR A 103 -4.44 24.65 6.02
C TYR A 103 -5.86 24.54 6.61
N PRO A 104 -6.29 23.36 7.09
CA PRO A 104 -5.58 22.07 7.01
C PRO A 104 -5.56 21.54 5.57
N LYS A 105 -4.55 20.73 5.23
CA LYS A 105 -4.55 19.97 3.98
C LYS A 105 -5.70 18.96 4.00
N LYS A 106 -6.33 18.70 2.86
CA LYS A 106 -7.46 17.78 2.73
C LYS A 106 -6.98 16.38 2.33
N PRO A 107 -6.99 15.38 3.23
CA PRO A 107 -6.59 14.03 2.86
C PRO A 107 -7.68 13.36 2.03
N VAL A 108 -7.29 12.76 0.90
CA VAL A 108 -8.10 11.82 0.12
C VAL A 108 -7.53 10.44 0.33
N ARG A 109 -8.35 9.53 0.87
CA ARG A 109 -7.96 8.16 1.17
C ARG A 109 -8.71 7.19 0.28
N LEU A 110 -7.97 6.39 -0.48
CA LEU A 110 -8.53 5.22 -1.17
C LEU A 110 -8.11 3.95 -0.43
N VAL A 111 -9.07 3.05 -0.23
CA VAL A 111 -8.80 1.71 0.32
C VAL A 111 -8.32 0.82 -0.82
N ILE A 112 -7.25 0.05 -0.56
CA ILE A 112 -6.63 -0.85 -1.51
C ILE A 112 -6.36 -2.18 -0.79
N THR A 113 -6.65 -3.30 -1.45
CA THR A 113 -6.23 -4.63 -1.00
C THR A 113 -5.15 -5.15 -1.93
N ALA A 114 -3.99 -5.49 -1.36
CA ALA A 114 -2.90 -6.14 -2.07
C ALA A 114 -2.95 -7.66 -1.81
N TYR A 115 -2.98 -8.45 -2.88
CA TYR A 115 -2.99 -9.91 -2.84
C TYR A 115 -1.68 -10.46 -3.37
N TYR A 116 -1.07 -11.37 -2.61
CA TYR A 116 0.03 -12.17 -3.11
C TYR A 116 -0.54 -13.31 -3.95
N LEU A 117 -0.19 -13.37 -5.24
CA LEU A 117 -0.68 -14.42 -6.15
C LEU A 117 0.36 -15.50 -6.41
N SER A 118 1.62 -15.10 -6.55
CA SER A 118 2.77 -15.99 -6.76
C SER A 118 4.07 -15.28 -6.36
N GLU A 119 5.19 -15.97 -6.48
CA GLU A 119 6.53 -15.44 -6.14
C GLU A 119 6.83 -14.09 -6.77
N ASN A 120 6.36 -13.87 -8.01
CA ASN A 120 6.67 -12.64 -8.75
C ASN A 120 5.41 -11.84 -9.07
N THR A 121 4.21 -12.26 -8.65
CA THR A 121 2.96 -11.58 -9.03
C THR A 121 2.17 -11.14 -7.81
N ILE A 122 1.82 -9.85 -7.79
CA ILE A 122 0.92 -9.25 -6.81
C ILE A 122 -0.21 -8.55 -7.54
N ARG A 123 -1.39 -8.53 -6.92
CA ARG A 123 -2.56 -7.81 -7.44
C ARG A 123 -3.02 -6.76 -6.45
N PHE A 124 -3.19 -5.53 -6.91
CA PHE A 124 -3.83 -4.45 -6.16
C PHE A 124 -5.28 -4.30 -6.60
N VAL A 125 -6.19 -4.25 -5.65
CA VAL A 125 -7.64 -4.15 -5.87
C VAL A 125 -8.16 -2.93 -5.11
N PHE A 126 -9.08 -2.19 -5.72
CA PHE A 126 -9.79 -1.08 -5.05
C PHE A 126 -11.20 -1.56 -4.64
N PRO A 127 -11.38 -2.13 -3.44
CA PRO A 127 -12.60 -2.85 -3.06
C PRO A 127 -13.84 -1.96 -2.93
N ASN A 128 -13.66 -0.65 -2.72
CA ASN A 128 -14.76 0.29 -2.47
C ASN A 128 -15.17 1.07 -3.72
N ILE A 129 -14.82 0.58 -4.91
CA ILE A 129 -15.11 1.20 -6.20
C ILE A 129 -15.94 0.22 -7.03
N ASP A 130 -16.92 0.75 -7.77
CA ASP A 130 -17.73 -0.03 -8.71
C ASP A 130 -16.83 -0.84 -9.67
N ASP A 131 -17.27 -2.06 -9.98
CA ASP A 131 -16.52 -3.09 -10.73
C ASP A 131 -15.19 -3.55 -10.10
N THR A 132 -14.83 -3.03 -8.92
CA THR A 132 -13.70 -3.47 -8.09
C THR A 132 -12.40 -3.63 -8.90
N PRO A 133 -11.88 -2.53 -9.48
CA PRO A 133 -10.80 -2.61 -10.46
C PRO A 133 -9.55 -3.25 -9.83
N ALA A 134 -8.92 -4.13 -10.60
CA ALA A 134 -7.84 -4.98 -10.17
C ALA A 134 -6.66 -4.90 -11.13
N PHE A 135 -5.46 -4.72 -10.58
CA PHE A 135 -4.24 -4.48 -11.34
C PHE A 135 -3.14 -5.41 -10.86
N GLY A 136 -2.67 -6.28 -11.75
CA GLY A 136 -1.52 -7.15 -11.50
C GLY A 136 -0.22 -6.41 -11.76
N ILE A 137 0.79 -6.65 -10.93
CA ILE A 137 2.17 -6.23 -11.15
C ILE A 137 3.09 -7.45 -11.11
N ASN A 138 4.19 -7.37 -11.85
CA ASN A 138 5.33 -8.26 -11.64
C ASN A 138 6.35 -7.59 -10.71
N ILE A 139 6.83 -8.33 -9.71
CA ILE A 139 7.78 -7.83 -8.70
C ILE A 139 9.14 -7.50 -9.33
N ASP A 140 9.53 -8.27 -10.35
CA ASP A 140 10.83 -8.19 -11.03
C ASP A 140 10.89 -7.08 -12.08
N ASP A 141 9.74 -6.53 -12.46
CA ASP A 141 9.68 -5.39 -13.37
C ASP A 141 10.38 -4.16 -12.74
N ASP A 142 10.78 -3.22 -13.61
CA ASP A 142 11.42 -1.99 -13.18
C ASP A 142 10.59 -1.26 -12.12
N LYS A 143 11.26 -0.81 -11.06
CA LYS A 143 10.63 -0.22 -9.87
C LYS A 143 9.82 1.03 -10.19
N GLN A 144 10.17 1.77 -11.23
CA GLN A 144 9.48 2.99 -11.62
C GLN A 144 8.25 2.67 -12.47
N SER A 145 8.35 1.72 -13.41
CA SER A 145 7.25 1.45 -14.35
C SER A 145 6.22 0.45 -13.85
N LYS A 146 6.59 -0.49 -12.96
CA LYS A 146 5.70 -1.61 -12.58
C LYS A 146 4.40 -1.18 -11.90
N PHE A 147 4.38 0.01 -11.29
CA PHE A 147 3.20 0.57 -10.64
C PHE A 147 2.42 1.56 -11.51
N SER A 148 2.88 1.88 -12.72
CA SER A 148 2.33 2.95 -13.57
C SER A 148 0.81 2.85 -13.74
N VAL A 149 0.30 1.66 -14.07
CA VAL A 149 -1.14 1.42 -14.25
C VAL A 149 -1.92 1.58 -12.94
N VAL A 150 -1.37 1.10 -11.81
CA VAL A 150 -1.98 1.25 -10.48
C VAL A 150 -2.05 2.71 -10.06
N ILE A 151 -0.98 3.47 -10.32
CA ILE A 151 -0.86 4.90 -10.02
C ILE A 151 -1.84 5.71 -10.88
N GLU A 152 -1.93 5.41 -12.18
CA GLU A 152 -2.87 6.09 -13.05
C GLU A 152 -4.31 5.83 -12.61
N ALA A 153 -4.66 4.58 -12.31
CA ALA A 153 -5.96 4.24 -11.74
C ALA A 153 -6.22 5.01 -10.43
N TYR A 154 -5.25 5.07 -9.52
CA TYR A 154 -5.35 5.84 -8.28
C TYR A 154 -5.67 7.32 -8.55
N LYS A 155 -4.94 7.98 -9.47
CA LYS A 155 -5.16 9.38 -9.84
C LYS A 155 -6.56 9.61 -10.41
N GLN A 156 -7.00 8.76 -11.33
CA GLN A 156 -8.35 8.84 -11.90
C GLN A 156 -9.44 8.67 -10.84
N LEU A 157 -9.26 7.77 -9.88
CA LEU A 157 -10.21 7.56 -8.78
C LEU A 157 -10.24 8.74 -7.80
N VAL A 158 -9.08 9.33 -7.49
CA VAL A 158 -9.00 10.58 -6.72
C VAL A 158 -9.77 11.69 -7.45
N MET A 159 -9.57 11.87 -8.76
CA MET A 159 -10.29 12.89 -9.54
C MET A 159 -11.81 12.66 -9.54
N LYS A 160 -12.27 11.41 -9.69
CA LYS A 160 -13.70 11.06 -9.62
C LYS A 160 -14.34 11.41 -8.29
N THR A 161 -13.58 11.40 -7.19
CA THR A 161 -14.06 11.80 -5.86
C THR A 161 -14.50 13.29 -5.82
N PHE A 162 -14.09 14.09 -6.80
CA PHE A 162 -14.40 15.53 -6.90
C PHE A 162 -15.27 15.90 -8.12
N THR A 163 -15.57 14.95 -8.99
CA THR A 163 -16.37 15.22 -10.19
C THR A 163 -17.84 14.96 -9.84
N ILE A 164 -18.57 16.03 -9.50
CA ILE A 164 -20.03 16.04 -9.26
C ILE A 164 -20.74 16.25 -10.60
#